data_AF-A0A7C8ZII3-F1
#
_entry.id   AF-A0A7C8ZII3-F1
#
_cell.length_a   1.000
_cell.length_b   1.000
_cell.length_c   1.000
_cell.angle_alpha   90.00
_cell.angle_beta   90.00
_cell.angle_gamma   90.00
#
_symmetry.space_group_name_H-M   'P 1'
#
loop_
_entity.id
_entity.type
_entity.pdbx_description
1 polymer ?
#
loop_
_entity_poly.entity_id
_entity_poly.type
_entity_poly.pdbx_seq_one_letter_code
_entity_poly.pdbx_strand_id
1 'polypeptide(L)'
;MKIPYLKERVEKGRTQLIRVRTDMEGEVANEVGYLPILVPKFPGRFYYLFGKPIDTAGLKQELKNRDKAREMYLHVKSEVEHCISYLKEKREKDPYRSLAARTLYQTTHGWTSEVPTFDI
;
A
#
# COMPACT_ATOMS: atom_id res chain seq x y z
N MET A 1 19.11 -22.00 -3.73
CA MET A 1 17.64 -21.82 -3.86
C MET A 1 16.98 -23.19 -4.12
N LYS A 2 15.86 -23.52 -3.46
CA LYS A 2 15.24 -24.87 -3.46
C LYS A 2 14.30 -25.18 -4.64
N ILE A 3 13.99 -24.19 -5.50
CA ILE A 3 13.13 -24.38 -6.68
C ILE A 3 14.02 -24.45 -7.94
N PRO A 4 14.14 -25.61 -8.61
CA PRO A 4 15.11 -25.83 -9.69
C PRO A 4 14.97 -24.84 -10.87
N TYR A 5 13.75 -24.58 -11.33
CA TYR A 5 13.49 -23.67 -12.45
C TYR A 5 13.91 -22.21 -12.16
N LEU A 6 13.61 -21.72 -10.96
CA LEU A 6 14.04 -20.38 -10.54
C LEU A 6 15.57 -20.32 -10.37
N LYS A 7 16.21 -21.40 -9.89
CA LYS A 7 17.68 -21.49 -9.80
C LYS A 7 18.31 -21.33 -11.18
N GLU A 8 17.80 -22.04 -12.19
CA GLU A 8 18.30 -21.94 -13.56
C GLU A 8 18.13 -20.52 -14.15
N ARG A 9 17.01 -19.85 -13.88
CA ARG A 9 16.79 -18.46 -14.32
C ARG A 9 17.72 -17.45 -13.66
N VAL A 10 18.02 -17.61 -12.37
CA VAL A 10 18.99 -16.76 -11.65
C VAL A 10 20.39 -16.98 -12.24
N GLU A 11 20.80 -18.23 -12.44
CA GLU A 11 22.14 -18.55 -12.99
C GLU A 11 22.32 -18.03 -14.43
N LYS A 12 21.28 -18.15 -15.29
CA LYS A 12 21.28 -17.59 -16.64
C LYS A 12 21.32 -16.05 -16.63
N GLY A 13 20.59 -15.40 -15.72
CA GLY A 13 20.65 -13.95 -15.53
C GLY A 13 22.01 -13.48 -15.03
N ARG A 14 22.67 -14.26 -14.16
CA ARG A 14 24.02 -14.00 -13.63
C ARG A 14 25.08 -13.97 -14.74
N THR A 15 24.92 -14.75 -15.81
CA THR A 15 25.85 -14.74 -16.96
C THR A 15 25.73 -13.46 -17.80
N GLN A 16 24.61 -12.74 -17.68
CA GLN A 16 24.33 -11.50 -18.42
C GLN A 16 24.57 -10.23 -17.60
N LEU A 17 24.81 -10.35 -16.28
CA LEU A 17 25.12 -9.24 -15.39
C LEU A 17 26.64 -9.03 -15.32
N ILE A 18 27.08 -7.77 -15.25
CA ILE A 18 28.49 -7.41 -15.08
C ILE A 18 28.97 -7.98 -13.74
N ARG A 19 29.97 -8.87 -13.77
CA ARG A 19 30.66 -9.37 -12.58
C ARG A 19 31.55 -8.25 -12.03
N VAL A 20 31.41 -7.91 -10.76
CA VAL A 20 32.11 -6.76 -10.17
C VAL A 20 33.37 -7.20 -9.41
N ARG A 21 33.43 -8.44 -8.92
CA ARG A 21 34.55 -9.02 -8.15
C ARG A 21 35.36 -10.04 -8.95
N THR A 22 35.93 -9.63 -10.07
CA THR A 22 36.72 -10.52 -10.95
C THR A 22 38.12 -10.82 -10.43
N ASP A 23 38.61 -10.04 -9.47
CA ASP A 23 39.96 -10.06 -8.89
C ASP A 23 40.07 -10.86 -7.58
N MET A 24 38.94 -11.39 -7.07
CA MET A 24 38.87 -12.13 -5.81
C MET A 24 38.71 -13.64 -6.09
N GLU A 25 39.29 -14.48 -5.23
CA GLU A 25 39.16 -15.96 -5.31
C GLU A 25 38.36 -16.54 -4.12
N GLY A 26 37.88 -17.76 -4.27
CA GLY A 26 37.17 -18.49 -3.20
C GLY A 26 35.74 -18.02 -2.96
N GLU A 27 35.21 -18.23 -1.75
CA GLU A 27 33.81 -17.91 -1.40
C GLU A 27 33.47 -16.42 -1.53
N VAL A 28 34.48 -15.54 -1.37
CA VAL A 28 34.33 -14.07 -1.44
C VAL A 28 34.05 -13.60 -2.88
N ALA A 29 34.52 -14.36 -3.87
CA ALA A 29 34.23 -14.18 -5.29
C ALA A 29 32.79 -14.59 -5.66
N ASN A 30 32.09 -15.29 -4.77
CA ASN A 30 30.74 -15.79 -5.05
C ASN A 30 29.69 -14.70 -4.83
N GLU A 31 29.43 -13.93 -5.88
CA GLU A 31 28.31 -12.98 -5.93
C GLU A 31 26.97 -13.71 -6.05
N VAL A 32 26.31 -13.98 -4.91
CA VAL A 32 24.95 -14.54 -4.88
C VAL A 32 23.95 -13.42 -5.16
N GLY A 33 23.43 -13.37 -6.39
CA GLY A 33 22.34 -12.47 -6.75
C GLY A 33 21.00 -12.91 -6.15
N TYR A 34 20.39 -12.06 -5.34
CA TYR A 34 19.01 -12.27 -4.87
C TYR A 34 18.05 -11.59 -5.83
N LEU A 35 17.28 -12.38 -6.58
CA LEU A 35 16.13 -11.85 -7.32
C LEU A 35 14.99 -11.60 -6.33
N PRO A 36 14.50 -10.36 -6.16
CA PRO A 36 13.34 -10.12 -5.32
C PRO A 36 12.13 -10.80 -5.96
N ILE A 37 11.60 -11.83 -5.31
CA ILE A 37 10.34 -12.44 -5.71
C ILE A 37 9.23 -11.46 -5.33
N LEU A 38 8.69 -10.75 -6.32
CA LEU A 38 7.46 -9.98 -6.19
C LEU A 38 6.29 -10.96 -6.11
N VAL A 39 5.74 -11.15 -4.91
CA VAL A 39 4.45 -11.83 -4.74
C VAL A 39 3.36 -10.79 -5.03
N PRO A 40 2.66 -10.86 -6.19
CA PRO A 40 1.64 -9.87 -6.50
C PRO A 40 0.51 -9.96 -5.47
N LYS A 41 0.28 -8.88 -4.74
CA LYS A 41 -0.95 -8.75 -3.92
C LYS A 41 -2.11 -8.52 -4.88
N PHE A 42 -3.17 -9.33 -4.76
CA PHE A 42 -4.39 -9.11 -5.53
C PHE A 42 -4.94 -7.70 -5.28
N PRO A 43 -5.33 -6.96 -6.32
CA PRO A 43 -5.82 -5.61 -6.18
C PRO A 43 -7.15 -5.61 -5.40
N GLY A 44 -7.13 -5.03 -4.21
CA GLY A 44 -8.33 -4.79 -3.41
C GLY A 44 -9.06 -3.53 -3.86
N ARG A 45 -10.29 -3.34 -3.36
CA ARG A 45 -11.00 -2.07 -3.46
C ARG A 45 -10.25 -0.96 -2.71
N PHE A 46 -10.25 0.26 -3.25
CA PHE A 46 -9.79 1.45 -2.56
C PHE A 46 -10.92 2.07 -1.74
N TYR A 47 -10.60 2.54 -0.53
CA TYR A 47 -11.55 3.13 0.40
C TYR A 47 -11.11 4.58 0.66
N TYR A 48 -12.03 5.51 0.47
CA TYR A 48 -11.80 6.94 0.67
C TYR A 48 -12.87 7.48 1.62
N LEU A 49 -12.44 8.30 2.58
CA LEU A 49 -13.33 9.05 3.46
C LEU A 49 -12.77 10.46 3.59
N PHE A 50 -13.59 11.45 3.26
CA PHE A 50 -13.27 12.86 3.45
C PHE A 50 -13.89 13.33 4.75
N GLY A 51 -13.03 13.63 5.73
CA GLY A 51 -13.46 14.16 7.02
C GLY A 51 -14.00 15.59 6.91
N LYS A 52 -14.46 16.11 8.04
CA LYS A 52 -14.90 17.51 8.12
C LYS A 52 -13.72 18.45 7.86
N PRO A 53 -13.92 19.56 7.12
CA PRO A 53 -12.88 20.56 6.97
C PRO A 53 -12.44 21.12 8.32
N ILE A 54 -11.14 21.33 8.47
CA ILE A 54 -10.56 21.93 9.67
C ILE A 54 -10.28 23.39 9.37
N ASP A 55 -11.12 24.28 9.87
CA ASP A 55 -10.98 25.71 9.64
C ASP A 55 -9.80 26.28 10.44
N THR A 56 -8.98 27.08 9.76
CA THR A 56 -7.82 27.77 10.34
C THR A 56 -7.86 29.28 10.11
N ALA A 57 -8.96 29.79 9.56
CA ALA A 57 -9.19 31.22 9.41
C ALA A 57 -9.09 31.91 10.78
N GLY A 58 -8.37 33.03 10.85
CA GLY A 58 -8.16 33.79 12.09
C GLY A 58 -7.06 33.26 13.01
N LEU A 59 -6.63 32.00 12.90
CA LEU A 59 -5.65 31.40 13.82
C LEU A 59 -4.18 31.70 13.50
N LYS A 60 -3.89 32.53 12.48
CA LYS A 60 -2.52 32.77 11.98
C LYS A 60 -1.53 33.27 13.04
N GLN A 61 -1.97 34.11 13.98
CA GLN A 61 -1.09 34.61 15.04
C GLN A 61 -0.98 33.60 16.19
N GLU A 62 -2.07 32.92 16.54
CA GLU A 62 -2.08 31.90 17.59
C GLU A 62 -1.19 30.71 17.25
N LEU A 63 -1.21 30.25 15.99
CA LEU A 63 -0.38 29.14 15.50
C LEU A 63 1.12 29.47 15.42
N LYS A 64 1.53 30.71 15.67
CA LYS A 64 2.97 31.03 15.88
C LYS A 64 3.45 30.55 17.24
N ASN A 65 2.56 30.42 18.22
CA ASN A 65 2.89 29.80 19.49
C ASN A 65 3.01 28.29 19.28
N ARG A 66 4.17 27.74 19.65
CA ARG A 66 4.50 26.33 19.49
C ARG A 66 3.49 25.41 20.18
N ASP A 67 3.01 25.77 21.35
CA ASP A 67 2.10 24.93 22.12
C ASP A 67 0.70 24.93 21.48
N LYS A 68 0.24 26.07 20.98
CA LYS A 68 -1.01 26.17 20.21
C LYS A 68 -0.94 25.43 18.88
N ALA A 69 0.17 25.53 18.16
CA ALA A 69 0.41 24.74 16.95
C ALA A 69 0.42 23.23 17.25
N ARG A 70 0.98 22.82 18.39
CA ARG A 70 0.99 21.42 18.82
C ARG A 70 -0.41 20.92 19.16
N GLU A 71 -1.21 21.70 19.88
CA GLU A 71 -2.62 21.39 20.15
C GLU A 71 -3.39 21.14 18.85
N MET A 72 -3.26 22.07 17.89
CA MET A 72 -3.89 21.95 16.57
C MET A 72 -3.41 20.71 15.80
N TYR A 73 -2.11 20.42 15.80
CA TYR A 73 -1.56 19.24 15.16
C TYR A 73 -2.14 17.94 15.75
N LEU A 74 -2.25 17.85 17.08
CA LEU A 74 -2.80 16.67 17.74
C LEU A 74 -4.28 16.49 17.39
N HIS A 75 -5.04 17.57 17.29
CA HIS A 75 -6.43 17.53 16.83
C HIS A 75 -6.55 17.03 15.37
N VAL A 76 -5.76 17.57 14.44
CA VAL A 76 -5.73 17.10 13.05
C VAL A 76 -5.35 15.61 12.99
N LYS A 77 -4.35 15.21 13.76
CA LYS A 77 -3.90 13.83 13.84
C LYS A 77 -5.01 12.91 14.33
N SER A 78 -5.74 13.28 15.39
CA SER A 78 -6.84 12.45 15.91
C SER A 78 -7.98 12.30 14.90
N GLU A 79 -8.32 13.36 14.16
CA GLU A 79 -9.35 13.29 13.11
C GLU A 79 -8.96 12.34 11.98
N VAL A 80 -7.70 12.38 11.54
CA VAL A 80 -7.17 11.47 10.52
C VAL A 80 -7.13 10.03 11.03
N GLU A 81 -6.66 9.80 12.25
CA GLU A 81 -6.63 8.47 12.87
C GLU A 81 -8.04 7.88 13.03
N HIS A 82 -9.02 8.71 13.38
CA HIS A 82 -10.43 8.32 13.44
C HIS A 82 -10.95 7.88 12.06
N CYS A 83 -10.72 8.70 11.02
CA CYS A 83 -11.12 8.35 9.65
C CYS A 83 -10.47 7.05 9.17
N ILE A 84 -9.17 6.84 9.43
CA ILE A 84 -8.46 5.60 9.07
C ILE A 84 -9.04 4.41 9.81
N SER A 85 -9.36 4.56 11.10
CA SER A 85 -9.92 3.48 11.91
C SER A 85 -11.30 3.06 11.40
N TYR A 86 -12.16 4.03 11.09
CA TYR A 86 -13.45 3.78 10.45
C TYR A 86 -13.30 3.04 9.12
N LEU A 87 -12.40 3.49 8.24
CA LEU A 87 -12.17 2.84 6.95
C LEU A 87 -11.64 1.41 7.08
N LYS A 88 -10.80 1.13 8.09
CA LYS A 88 -10.34 -0.23 8.38
C LYS A 88 -11.51 -1.13 8.77
N GLU A 89 -12.38 -0.67 9.67
CA GLU A 89 -13.56 -1.42 10.08
C GLU A 89 -14.50 -1.69 8.90
N LYS A 90 -14.80 -0.66 8.09
CA LYS A 90 -15.64 -0.82 6.89
C LYS A 90 -15.01 -1.77 5.87
N ARG A 91 -13.69 -1.71 5.70
CA ARG A 91 -12.96 -2.64 4.82
C ARG A 91 -13.02 -4.08 5.30
N GLU A 92 -12.99 -4.33 6.61
CA GLU A 92 -13.12 -5.68 7.14
C GLU A 92 -14.52 -6.25 6.92
N LYS A 93 -15.55 -5.40 7.02
CA LYS A 93 -16.96 -5.79 6.87
C LYS A 93 -17.48 -5.71 5.42
N ASP A 94 -16.68 -5.26 4.45
CA ASP A 94 -17.13 -5.05 3.07
C ASP A 94 -17.32 -6.39 2.32
N PRO A 95 -18.56 -6.77 1.94
CA PRO A 95 -18.83 -7.99 1.18
C PRO A 95 -18.22 -7.96 -0.23
N TYR A 96 -17.93 -6.77 -0.76
CA TYR A 96 -17.38 -6.53 -2.09
C TYR A 96 -15.88 -6.20 -2.07
N ARG A 97 -15.17 -6.49 -0.98
CA ARG A 97 -13.72 -6.25 -0.87
C ARG A 97 -12.92 -6.97 -1.95
N SER A 98 -13.34 -8.18 -2.33
CA SER A 98 -12.67 -9.01 -3.32
C SER A 98 -13.06 -8.60 -4.75
N LEU A 99 -12.15 -8.78 -5.72
CA LEU A 99 -12.48 -8.54 -7.12
C LEU A 99 -13.58 -9.49 -7.62
N ALA A 100 -13.54 -10.76 -7.20
CA ALA A 100 -14.53 -11.76 -7.60
C ALA A 100 -15.97 -11.40 -7.18
N ALA A 101 -16.17 -10.92 -5.95
CA ALA A 101 -17.49 -10.48 -5.48
C ALA A 101 -18.01 -9.29 -6.31
N ARG A 102 -17.13 -8.37 -6.70
CA ARG A 102 -17.49 -7.23 -7.56
C ARG A 102 -17.84 -7.66 -8.97
N THR A 103 -17.06 -8.57 -9.56
CA THR A 103 -17.34 -9.13 -10.88
C THR A 103 -18.69 -9.85 -10.88
N LEU A 104 -18.98 -10.66 -9.85
CA LEU A 104 -20.27 -11.34 -9.74
C LEU A 104 -21.43 -10.34 -9.67
N TYR A 105 -21.30 -9.28 -8.87
CA TYR A 105 -22.31 -8.23 -8.76
C TYR A 105 -22.57 -7.53 -10.11
N GLN A 106 -21.52 -7.16 -10.84
CA GLN A 106 -21.65 -6.51 -12.14
C GLN A 106 -22.24 -7.44 -13.20
N THR A 107 -21.95 -8.75 -13.16
CA THR A 107 -22.57 -9.71 -14.07
C THR A 107 -24.08 -9.81 -13.85
N THR A 108 -24.55 -9.71 -12.60
CA THR A 108 -25.98 -9.84 -12.27
C THR A 108 -26.76 -8.53 -12.39
N HIS A 109 -26.11 -7.38 -12.17
CA HIS A 109 -26.75 -6.05 -12.18
C HIS A 109 -26.42 -5.22 -13.42
N GLY A 110 -25.52 -5.68 -14.29
CA GLY A 110 -25.03 -4.96 -15.46
C GLY A 110 -23.61 -4.39 -15.27
N TRP A 111 -22.83 -4.36 -16.35
CA TRP A 111 -21.42 -3.95 -16.34
C TRP A 111 -21.19 -2.49 -15.94
N THR A 112 -22.19 -1.63 -16.15
CA THR A 112 -22.14 -0.20 -15.78
C THR A 112 -22.64 0.05 -14.35
N SER A 113 -23.09 -0.98 -13.64
CA SER A 113 -23.64 -0.81 -12.31
C SER A 113 -22.55 -0.54 -11.27
N GLU A 114 -22.78 0.48 -10.46
CA GLU A 114 -21.90 0.83 -9.36
C GLU A 114 -22.06 -0.19 -8.23
N VAL A 115 -20.93 -0.73 -7.77
CA VAL A 115 -20.93 -1.68 -6.66
C VAL A 115 -21.19 -0.92 -5.35
N PRO A 116 -22.14 -1.38 -4.51
CA PRO A 116 -22.46 -0.73 -3.25
C PRO A 116 -21.22 -0.47 -2.39
N THR A 117 -21.22 0.67 -1.70
CA THR A 117 -20.17 1.07 -0.76
C THR A 117 -20.75 1.24 0.64
N PHE A 118 -19.89 1.36 1.65
CA PHE A 118 -20.28 1.66 3.02
C PHE A 118 -20.96 3.04 3.11
N ASP A 119 -21.93 3.16 4.02
CA ASP A 119 -22.61 4.42 4.29
C ASP A 119 -21.67 5.49 4.88
N ILE A 120 -21.99 6.76 4.60
CA ILE A 120 -21.29 7.96 5.07
C ILE A 120 -22.05 8.58 6.23
#